data_AF-A0A9K3HTS9-F1
#
_entry.id   AF-A0A9K3HTS9-F1
#
_cell.length_a   1.000
_cell.length_b   1.000
_cell.length_c   1.000
_cell.angle_alpha   90.00
_cell.angle_beta   90.00
_cell.angle_gamma   90.00
#
_symmetry.space_group_name_H-M   'P 1'
#
loop_
_entity.id
_entity.type
_entity.pdbx_description
1 polymer ?
#
loop_
_entity_poly.entity_id
_entity_poly.type
_entity_poly.pdbx_seq_one_letter_code
_entity_poly.pdbx_strand_id
1 'polypeptide(L)' 'MDQVVLSEPIGTIGYLDPEIEKSKGVTCKSDIYAFGVVLFEILCGRRAYIRNDANRLLAPLVMQHYENDTVARYNPS' A
#
# COMPACT_ATOMS: atom_id res chain seq x y z
N MET A 1 -16.65 -8.70 -13.19
CA MET A 1 -16.16 -9.49 -12.05
C MET A 1 -14.66 -9.52 -12.14
N ASP A 2 -13.97 -9.12 -11.07
CA ASP A 2 -12.51 -9.29 -11.02
C ASP A 2 -12.21 -10.80 -11.10
N GLN A 3 -11.23 -11.19 -11.92
CA GLN A 3 -10.75 -12.58 -11.87
C GLN A 3 -10.05 -12.78 -10.52
N VAL A 4 -10.67 -13.57 -9.66
CA VAL A 4 -10.08 -14.02 -8.40
C VAL A 4 -9.39 -15.33 -8.65
N VAL A 5 -8.07 -15.35 -8.50
CA VAL A 5 -7.30 -16.59 -8.48
C VAL A 5 -7.22 -17.04 -7.04
N LEU A 6 -7.83 -18.19 -6.71
CA LEU A 6 -7.76 -18.77 -5.38
C LEU A 6 -6.32 -19.25 -5.14
N SER A 7 -5.59 -18.52 -4.32
CA SER A 7 -4.22 -18.82 -3.94
C SER A 7 -3.98 -18.31 -2.53
N GLU A 8 -3.08 -18.97 -1.80
CA GLU A 8 -2.67 -18.46 -0.50
C GLU A 8 -2.05 -17.06 -0.65
N PRO A 9 -2.33 -16.13 0.29
CA PRO A 9 -1.64 -14.85 0.35
C PRO A 9 -0.14 -15.05 0.55
N ILE A 10 0.65 -14.95 -0.52
CA ILE A 10 2.11 -14.98 -0.44
C ILE A 10 2.61 -13.58 -0.81
N GLY A 11 3.22 -12.88 0.15
CA GLY A 11 3.77 -11.56 -0.12
C GLY A 11 4.58 -11.00 1.04
N THR A 12 5.24 -9.87 0.78
CA THR A 12 6.08 -9.19 1.78
C THR A 12 5.21 -8.22 2.59
N ILE A 13 5.35 -8.25 3.92
CA ILE A 13 4.68 -7.30 4.82
C ILE A 13 4.98 -5.86 4.36
N GLY A 14 3.92 -5.07 4.16
CA GLY A 14 4.03 -3.71 3.61
C GLY A 14 3.48 -3.54 2.21
N TYR A 15 3.47 -4.61 1.41
CA TYR A 15 3.04 -4.58 0.00
C TYR A 15 1.76 -5.39 -0.25
N LEU A 16 1.31 -6.16 0.75
CA LEU A 16 0.10 -6.96 0.68
C LEU A 16 -1.15 -6.08 0.71
N ASP A 17 -2.06 -6.34 -0.23
CA ASP A 17 -3.39 -5.74 -0.26
C ASP A 17 -4.17 -6.14 1.02
N PRO A 18 -4.68 -5.18 1.81
CA PRO A 18 -5.48 -5.49 3.00
C PRO A 18 -6.77 -6.25 2.68
N GLU A 19 -7.26 -6.24 1.44
CA GLU A 19 -8.44 -6.99 1.02
C GLU A 19 -8.16 -8.43 0.58
N ILE A 20 -6.88 -8.80 0.37
CA ILE A 20 -6.49 -10.20 0.09
C ILE A 20 -6.90 -11.12 1.25
N GLU A 21 -6.80 -10.67 2.50
CA GLU A 21 -7.23 -11.47 3.67
C GLU A 21 -8.72 -11.78 3.66
N LYS A 22 -9.54 -10.88 3.09
CA LYS A 22 -11.00 -11.03 3.02
C LYS A 22 -11.43 -11.87 1.82
N SER A 23 -10.74 -11.73 0.70
CA SER A 23 -11.10 -12.37 -0.57
C SER A 23 -10.51 -13.77 -0.77
N LYS A 24 -9.51 -14.17 0.05
CA LYS A 24 -8.80 -15.47 -0.04
C LYS A 24 -8.27 -15.78 -1.44
N GLY A 25 -7.92 -14.75 -2.20
CA GLY A 25 -7.41 -14.90 -3.55
C GLY A 25 -6.63 -13.67 -3.98
N VAL A 26 -5.68 -13.89 -4.89
CA VAL A 26 -4.93 -12.81 -5.54
C VAL A 26 -5.75 -12.30 -6.72
N THR A 27 -5.78 -10.98 -6.90
CA THR A 27 -6.53 -10.32 -7.96
C THR A 27 -5.64 -9.32 -8.70
N CYS A 28 -6.08 -8.88 -9.88
CA CYS A 28 -5.41 -7.76 -10.57
C CYS A 28 -5.36 -6.50 -9.67
N LYS A 29 -6.36 -6.29 -8.81
CA LYS A 29 -6.39 -5.16 -7.88
C LYS A 29 -5.31 -5.25 -6.81
N SER A 30 -4.99 -6.44 -6.33
CA SER A 30 -3.90 -6.61 -5.36
C SER A 30 -2.53 -6.33 -5.97
N ASP A 31 -2.34 -6.64 -7.26
CA ASP A 31 -1.10 -6.28 -7.98
C ASP A 31 -0.99 -4.76 -8.17
N ILE A 32 -2.11 -4.09 -8.49
CA ILE A 32 -2.16 -2.62 -8.59
C ILE A 32 -1.86 -1.98 -7.24
N TYR A 33 -2.38 -2.52 -6.14
CA TYR A 33 -2.08 -2.05 -4.78
C TYR A 33 -0.57 -2.16 -4.48
N ALA A 34 0.01 -3.34 -4.68
CA ALA A 34 1.43 -3.59 -4.44
C ALA A 34 2.32 -2.67 -5.30
N PHE A 35 1.96 -2.46 -6.57
CA PHE A 35 2.64 -1.51 -7.44
C PHE A 35 2.58 -0.07 -6.91
N GLY A 36 1.43 0.37 -6.41
CA GLY A 36 1.28 1.68 -5.78
C GLY A 36 2.21 1.86 -4.58
N VAL A 37 2.32 0.84 -3.72
CA VAL A 37 3.25 0.85 -2.59
C VAL A 37 4.70 1.00 -3.05
N VAL A 38 5.12 0.26 -4.08
CA VAL A 38 6.47 0.36 -4.66
C VAL A 38 6.73 1.76 -5.21
N LEU A 39 5.76 2.34 -5.93
CA LEU A 39 5.88 3.70 -6.45
C LEU A 39 6.07 4.72 -5.31
N PHE A 40 5.32 4.60 -4.22
CA PHE A 40 5.51 5.47 -3.04
C PHE A 40 6.86 5.26 -2.36
N GLU A 41 7.36 4.03 -2.26
CA GLU A 41 8.71 3.77 -1.74
C GLU A 41 9.79 4.49 -2.56
N ILE A 42 9.67 4.48 -3.90
CA ILE A 42 10.57 5.19 -4.80
C ILE A 42 10.45 6.71 -4.60
N LEU A 43 9.23 7.25 -4.60
CA LEU A 43 8.98 8.69 -4.47
C LEU A 43 9.43 9.25 -3.12
N CYS A 44 9.22 8.51 -2.03
CA CYS A 44 9.60 8.94 -0.68
C CYS A 44 11.06 8.62 -0.34
N GLY A 45 11.75 7.80 -1.14
CA GLY A 45 13.12 7.36 -0.86
C GLY A 45 13.27 6.57 0.45
N ARG A 46 12.18 5.97 0.95
CA ARG A 46 12.17 5.17 2.19
C ARG A 46 11.38 3.88 1.98
N ARG A 47 11.84 2.81 2.63
CA ARG A 47 11.19 1.49 2.62
C ARG A 47 9.70 1.60 2.96
N ALA A 48 8.87 0.86 2.23
CA ALA A 48 7.43 0.76 2.48
C ALA A 48 7.07 0.15 3.84
N TYR A 49 7.96 -0.71 4.36
CA TYR A 49 7.84 -1.28 5.70
C TYR A 49 9.11 -1.11 6.52
N ILE A 50 8.99 -0.53 7.72
CA ILE A 50 10.08 -0.39 8.69
C ILE A 50 9.65 -1.02 10.01
N ARG A 51 10.32 -2.12 10.40
CA ARG A 51 9.93 -3.00 11.52
C ARG A 51 9.87 -2.32 12.89
N ASN A 52 10.46 -1.13 13.06
CA ASN A 52 10.60 -0.46 14.35
C ASN A 52 10.31 1.05 14.33
N ASP A 53 9.52 1.52 13.35
CA ASP A 53 9.07 2.93 13.26
C ASP A 53 7.68 3.08 13.90
N ALA A 54 7.19 4.29 14.16
CA ALA A 54 5.77 4.52 14.47
C ALA A 54 4.94 4.53 13.18
N ASN A 55 5.52 5.04 12.09
CA ASN A 55 4.95 5.10 10.74
C ASN A 55 5.43 3.90 9.92
N ARG A 56 5.20 2.69 10.45
CA ARG A 56 5.78 1.44 9.94
C ARG A 56 5.41 1.11 8.50
N LEU A 57 4.30 1.62 7.99
CA LEU A 57 3.73 1.27 6.69
C LEU A 57 3.43 2.55 5.90
N LEU A 58 3.88 2.62 4.65
CA LEU A 58 3.60 3.76 3.78
C LEU A 58 2.13 3.86 3.38
N ALA A 59 1.47 2.75 3.05
CA ALA A 59 0.10 2.80 2.54
C ALA A 59 -0.91 3.39 3.55
N PRO A 60 -0.96 2.97 4.83
CA PRO A 60 -1.82 3.60 5.83
C PRO A 60 -1.48 5.07 6.09
N LEU A 61 -0.20 5.43 6.05
CA LEU A 61 0.25 6.80 6.24
C LEU A 61 -0.25 7.71 5.09
N VAL A 62 -0.13 7.25 3.84
CA VAL A 62 -0.64 7.97 2.67
C VAL A 62 -2.15 8.12 2.73
N MET A 63 -2.88 7.06 3.09
CA MET A 63 -4.34 7.13 3.25
C MET A 63 -4.74 8.14 4.32
N GLN A 64 -4.08 8.13 5.48
CA GLN A 64 -4.33 9.11 6.53
C GLN A 64 -4.06 10.54 6.04
N HIS A 65 -2.98 10.78 5.29
CA HIS A 65 -2.69 12.11 4.76
C HIS A 65 -3.68 12.58 3.70
N TYR A 66 -4.19 11.65 2.88
CA TYR A 66 -5.23 11.90 1.90
C TYR A 66 -6.55 12.27 2.59
N GLU A 67 -7.00 11.48 3.56
CA GLU A 67 -8.20 11.75 4.36
C GLU A 67 -8.12 13.08 5.12
N ASN A 68 -6.93 13.43 5.59
CA ASN A 68 -6.69 14.69 6.29
C ASN A 68 -6.45 15.89 5.35
N ASP A 69 -6.59 15.74 4.02
CA ASP A 69 -6.38 16.79 3.02
C ASP A 69 -5.02 17.51 3.16
N THR A 70 -3.99 16.76 3.55
CA THR A 70 -2.63 17.29 3.74
C THR A 70 -1.76 17.11 2.50
N VAL A 71 -2.08 16.14 1.63
CA VAL A 71 -1.33 15.86 0.39
C VAL A 71 -1.44 17.02 -0.62
N ALA A 72 -2.62 17.65 -0.72
CA ALA A 72 -2.87 18.75 -1.65
C ALA A 72 -2.30 20.10 -1.19
N ARG A 73 -1.80 20.21 0.06
CA ARG A 73 -1.27 21.46 0.62
C ARG A 73 0.22 21.66 0.40
N TYR A 74 0.88 20.80 -0.38
CA TYR A 74 2.26 21.05 -0.77
C TYR A 74 2.31 22.26 -1.71
N ASN A 75 2.53 23.43 -1.11
CA ASN A 75 2.91 24.65 -1.78
C ASN A 75 4.45 24.74 -1.72
N PRO A 76 5.18 24.43 -2.81
CA PRO A 76 6.62 24.60 -2.83
C PRO A 76 6.89 26.11 -2.75
N SER A 77 7.29 26.56 -1.56
CA SER A 77 7.85 27.89 -1.34
C SER A 77 9.29 27.92 -1.81
#